data_AF-A0A8S3G6Z1-F1
#
_entry.id   AF-A0A8S3G6Z1-F1
#
_cell.length_a   1.000
_cell.length_b   1.000
_cell.length_c   1.000
_cell.angle_alpha   90.00
_cell.angle_beta   90.00
_cell.angle_gamma   90.00
#
_symmetry.space_group_name_H-M   'P 1'
#
loop_
_entity.id
_entity.type
_entity.pdbx_description
1 polymer ?
#
loop_
_entity_poly.entity_id
_entity_poly.type
_entity_poly.pdbx_seq_one_letter_code
_entity_poly.pdbx_strand_id
1 'polypeptide(L)'
;PLETKNLAFFSTFAVEGTCLGIVVRTGDRTVMGRIANLASSLETGETPIAREIAHFIHIITGVAVFLGVSFFVIAFVLGYPWLEAVIFLIGIIVANVPEGLLATVTVCLTLTAKRMAKKNCLVKNLEAVETLGSTSTICSDKTGTLTQNRMTVAH
;
A
#
# COMPACT_ATOMS: atom_id res chain seq x y z
N PRO A 1 30.27 -0.43 17.40
CA PRO A 1 30.33 1.04 17.60
C PRO A 1 29.07 1.64 18.26
N LEU A 2 27.88 1.05 18.11
CA LEU A 2 26.66 1.62 18.71
C LEU A 2 26.62 1.49 20.25
N GLU A 3 27.30 0.49 20.81
CA GLU A 3 27.33 0.26 22.27
C GLU A 3 28.53 0.90 22.98
N THR A 4 29.49 1.48 22.24
CA THR A 4 30.65 2.11 22.88
C THR A 4 30.27 3.45 23.50
N LYS A 5 30.86 3.77 24.64
CA LYS A 5 30.54 4.97 25.42
C LYS A 5 31.27 6.24 24.97
N ASN A 6 32.21 6.12 24.03
CA ASN A 6 33.01 7.25 23.52
C ASN A 6 32.46 7.87 22.22
N LEU A 7 31.24 7.50 21.82
CA LEU A 7 30.55 8.08 20.67
C LEU A 7 29.22 8.70 21.11
N ALA A 8 28.96 9.91 20.63
CA ALA A 8 27.65 10.55 20.70
C ALA A 8 27.02 10.58 19.30
N PHE A 9 25.71 10.37 19.21
CA PHE A 9 25.00 10.22 17.94
C PHE A 9 24.04 11.38 17.67
N PHE A 10 23.93 11.76 16.40
CA PHE A 10 22.89 12.69 15.94
C PHE A 10 21.50 12.12 16.28
N SER A 11 20.57 13.00 16.70
CA SER A 11 19.23 12.69 17.28
C SER A 11 19.20 12.17 18.72
N THR A 12 20.32 12.18 19.44
CA THR A 12 20.37 11.90 20.89
C THR A 12 20.61 13.18 21.68
N PHE A 13 20.15 13.22 22.93
CA PHE A 13 20.30 14.37 23.84
C PHE A 13 21.17 14.00 25.03
N ALA A 14 22.04 14.91 25.46
CA ALA A 14 22.77 14.77 26.71
C ALA A 14 21.80 15.05 27.87
N VAL A 15 21.63 14.09 28.77
CA VAL A 15 20.71 14.22 29.92
C VAL A 15 21.36 15.03 31.04
N GLU A 16 22.65 14.84 31.28
CA GLU A 16 23.41 15.52 32.32
C GLU A 16 24.92 15.58 31.98
N GLY A 17 25.66 16.43 32.68
CA GLY A 17 27.10 16.59 32.53
C GLY A 17 27.54 17.50 31.38
N THR A 18 28.85 17.58 31.16
CA THR A 18 29.47 18.32 30.04
C THR A 18 30.50 17.43 29.35
N CYS A 19 30.66 17.59 28.04
CA CYS A 19 31.64 16.83 27.26
C CYS A 19 32.20 17.68 26.12
N LEU A 20 33.39 17.30 25.65
CA LEU A 20 34.00 17.79 24.43
C LEU A 20 34.16 16.61 23.47
N GLY A 21 33.90 16.83 22.19
CA GLY A 21 34.00 15.77 21.19
C GLY A 21 34.40 16.31 19.83
N ILE A 22 35.00 15.44 19.01
CA ILE A 22 35.36 15.74 17.63
C ILE A 22 34.21 15.26 16.73
N VAL A 23 33.79 16.11 15.80
CA VAL A 23 32.75 15.75 14.82
C VAL A 23 33.32 14.72 13.84
N VAL A 24 32.84 13.48 13.91
CA VAL A 24 33.29 12.37 13.03
C VAL A 24 32.46 12.29 11.75
N ARG A 25 31.16 12.60 11.80
CA ARG A 25 30.23 12.54 10.65
C ARG A 25 29.18 13.65 10.70
N THR A 26 28.74 14.13 9.53
CA THR A 26 27.74 15.20 9.36
C THR A 26 26.70 14.83 8.31
N GLY A 27 25.49 15.40 8.44
CA GLY A 27 24.37 15.21 7.50
C GLY A 27 23.96 13.75 7.33
N ASP A 28 23.74 13.35 6.07
CA ASP A 28 23.34 12.00 5.66
C ASP A 28 24.32 10.89 6.06
N ARG A 29 25.58 11.26 6.34
CA ARG A 29 26.61 10.31 6.75
C ARG A 29 26.50 9.92 8.22
N THR A 30 25.71 10.66 9.02
CA THR A 30 25.42 10.29 10.41
C THR A 30 24.63 8.98 10.49
N VAL A 31 24.63 8.33 11.66
CA VAL A 31 23.85 7.08 11.83
C VAL A 31 22.37 7.33 11.57
N MET A 32 21.78 8.37 12.18
CA MET A 32 20.37 8.70 11.98
C MET A 32 20.08 9.22 10.56
N GLY A 33 21.01 9.95 9.93
CA GLY A 33 20.87 10.36 8.53
C GLY A 33 20.76 9.15 7.58
N ARG A 34 21.57 8.11 7.81
CA ARG A 34 21.44 6.85 7.06
C ARG A 34 20.13 6.13 7.30
N ILE A 35 19.62 6.11 8.53
CA ILE A 35 18.32 5.49 8.87
C ILE A 35 17.17 6.26 8.20
N ALA A 36 17.20 7.59 8.24
CA ALA A 36 16.20 8.44 7.59
C ALA A 36 16.18 8.23 6.07
N ASN A 37 17.36 8.18 5.44
CA ASN A 37 17.46 7.89 4.00
C ASN A 37 17.00 6.47 3.65
N LEU A 38 17.30 5.48 4.49
CA LEU A 38 16.77 4.13 4.30
C LEU A 38 15.24 4.12 4.39
N ALA A 39 14.67 4.81 5.39
CA ALA A 39 13.22 4.89 5.58
C ALA A 39 12.49 5.61 4.43
N SER A 40 13.12 6.62 3.81
CA SER A 40 12.52 7.38 2.71
C SER A 40 12.72 6.77 1.33
N SER A 41 13.79 5.98 1.14
CA SER A 41 14.14 5.36 -0.14
C SER A 41 13.50 3.99 -0.38
N LEU A 42 12.78 3.45 0.61
CA LEU A 42 12.04 2.20 0.45
C LEU A 42 10.87 2.40 -0.50
N GLU A 43 10.87 1.66 -1.60
CA GLU A 43 9.74 1.62 -2.53
C GLU A 43 8.51 1.03 -1.84
N THR A 44 7.36 1.68 -2.04
CA THR A 44 6.07 1.14 -1.64
C THR A 44 5.69 0.00 -2.57
N GLY A 45 5.62 -1.23 -2.05
CA GLY A 45 5.10 -2.37 -2.80
C GLY A 45 3.59 -2.27 -3.03
N GLU A 46 3.08 -3.09 -3.96
CA GLU A 46 1.65 -3.22 -4.21
C GLU A 46 0.93 -3.84 -3.00
N THR A 47 -0.25 -3.34 -2.68
CA THR A 47 -1.09 -3.89 -1.60
C THR A 47 -1.84 -5.13 -2.08
N PRO A 48 -2.25 -6.04 -1.16
CA PRO A 48 -3.00 -7.24 -1.53
C PRO A 48 -4.28 -6.90 -2.30
N ILE A 49 -5.06 -5.92 -1.81
CA ILE A 49 -6.27 -5.46 -2.52
C ILE A 49 -5.97 -4.91 -3.93
N ALA A 50 -4.89 -4.14 -4.12
CA ALA A 50 -4.53 -3.63 -5.44
C ALA A 50 -4.19 -4.78 -6.41
N ARG A 51 -3.48 -5.81 -5.93
CA ARG A 51 -3.15 -7.00 -6.70
C ARG A 51 -4.39 -7.81 -7.08
N GLU A 52 -5.33 -7.99 -6.16
CA GLU A 52 -6.60 -8.69 -6.42
C GLU A 52 -7.47 -7.92 -7.43
N ILE A 53 -7.54 -6.59 -7.31
CA ILE A 53 -8.25 -5.75 -8.29
C ILE A 53 -7.62 -5.89 -9.67
N ALA A 54 -6.28 -5.83 -9.77
CA ALA A 54 -5.59 -5.99 -11.05
C ALA A 54 -5.81 -7.38 -11.67
N HIS A 55 -5.80 -8.43 -10.85
CA HIS A 55 -6.10 -9.79 -11.28
C HIS A 55 -7.54 -9.91 -11.82
N PHE A 56 -8.51 -9.34 -11.09
CA PHE A 56 -9.91 -9.32 -11.49
C PHE A 56 -10.13 -8.56 -12.81
N ILE A 57 -9.49 -7.39 -12.97
CA ILE A 57 -9.56 -6.60 -14.20
C ILE A 57 -9.00 -7.41 -15.38
N HIS A 58 -7.85 -8.07 -15.22
CA HIS A 58 -7.29 -8.90 -16.29
C HIS A 58 -8.21 -10.04 -16.73
N ILE A 59 -8.89 -10.70 -15.79
CA ILE A 59 -9.86 -11.75 -16.13
C ILE A 59 -11.01 -11.17 -16.95
N ILE A 60 -11.62 -10.08 -16.48
CA ILE A 60 -12.75 -9.46 -17.18
C ILE A 60 -12.34 -8.95 -18.56
N THR A 61 -11.21 -8.26 -18.66
CA THR A 61 -10.70 -7.79 -19.95
C THR A 61 -10.44 -8.95 -20.89
N GLY A 62 -9.89 -10.07 -20.41
CA GLY A 62 -9.72 -11.28 -21.20
C GLY A 62 -11.03 -11.82 -21.76
N VAL A 63 -12.08 -11.92 -20.93
CA VAL A 63 -13.41 -12.36 -21.37
C VAL A 63 -14.05 -11.37 -22.34
N ALA A 64 -13.97 -10.07 -22.05
CA ALA A 64 -14.54 -9.02 -22.88
C ALA A 64 -13.93 -8.99 -24.29
N VAL A 65 -12.60 -9.12 -24.39
CA VAL A 65 -11.89 -9.19 -25.67
C VAL A 65 -12.20 -10.49 -26.41
N PHE A 66 -12.25 -11.62 -25.71
CA PHE A 66 -12.60 -12.92 -26.32
C PHE A 66 -14.01 -12.90 -26.92
N LEU A 67 -15.00 -12.39 -26.19
CA LEU A 67 -16.37 -12.24 -26.68
C LEU A 67 -16.43 -11.19 -27.80
N GLY A 68 -15.77 -10.05 -27.64
CA GLY A 68 -15.74 -8.99 -28.65
C GLY A 68 -15.21 -9.49 -29.99
N VAL A 69 -14.04 -10.14 -30.00
CA VAL A 69 -13.41 -10.65 -31.23
C VAL A 69 -14.21 -11.80 -31.82
N SER A 70 -14.75 -12.72 -31.01
CA SER A 70 -15.52 -13.84 -31.54
C SER A 70 -16.80 -13.36 -32.24
N PHE A 71 -17.56 -12.45 -31.63
CA PHE A 71 -18.75 -11.86 -32.24
C PHE A 71 -18.43 -10.97 -33.43
N PHE A 72 -17.28 -10.27 -33.42
CA PHE A 72 -16.81 -9.51 -34.58
C PHE A 72 -16.59 -10.42 -35.79
N VAL A 73 -15.90 -11.56 -35.60
CA VAL A 73 -15.69 -12.55 -36.69
C VAL A 73 -17.03 -13.11 -37.17
N ILE A 74 -17.95 -13.44 -36.26
CA ILE A 74 -19.30 -13.92 -36.61
C ILE A 74 -20.06 -12.88 -37.43
N ALA A 75 -20.01 -11.60 -37.06
CA ALA A 75 -20.67 -10.52 -37.78
C ALA A 75 -20.16 -10.41 -39.22
N PHE A 76 -18.84 -10.55 -39.43
CA PHE A 76 -18.26 -10.59 -40.77
C PHE A 76 -18.73 -11.81 -41.58
N VAL A 77 -18.80 -13.00 -40.96
CA VAL A 77 -19.28 -14.21 -41.64
C VAL A 77 -20.75 -14.12 -42.03
N LEU A 78 -21.58 -13.44 -41.21
CA LEU A 78 -22.99 -13.19 -41.49
C LEU A 78 -23.23 -12.08 -42.54
N GLY A 79 -22.18 -11.41 -43.02
CA GLY A 79 -22.28 -10.39 -44.06
C GLY A 79 -22.68 -9.00 -43.56
N TYR A 80 -22.52 -8.72 -42.26
CA TYR A 80 -22.76 -7.37 -41.74
C TYR A 80 -21.74 -6.36 -42.31
N PRO A 81 -22.14 -5.10 -42.54
CA PRO A 81 -21.22 -4.02 -42.90
C PRO A 81 -20.13 -3.85 -41.84
N TRP A 82 -18.90 -3.53 -42.26
CA TRP A 82 -17.76 -3.38 -41.34
C TRP A 82 -18.02 -2.35 -40.23
N LEU A 83 -18.77 -1.29 -40.52
CA LEU A 83 -19.15 -0.27 -39.55
C LEU A 83 -20.07 -0.83 -38.46
N GLU A 84 -21.06 -1.64 -38.83
CA GLU A 84 -21.97 -2.28 -37.87
C GLU A 84 -21.24 -3.29 -36.99
N ALA A 85 -20.31 -4.07 -37.57
CA ALA A 85 -19.48 -5.00 -36.82
C ALA A 85 -18.62 -4.29 -35.76
N VAL A 86 -18.05 -3.12 -36.07
CA VAL A 86 -17.29 -2.30 -35.10
C VAL A 86 -18.20 -1.74 -34.01
N ILE A 87 -19.41 -1.29 -34.35
CA ILE A 87 -20.39 -0.80 -33.36
C ILE A 87 -20.78 -1.93 -32.39
N PHE A 88 -21.02 -3.14 -32.90
CA PHE A 88 -21.28 -4.32 -32.06
C PHE A 88 -20.09 -4.67 -31.15
N LEU A 89 -18.86 -4.64 -31.68
CA LEU A 89 -17.65 -4.89 -30.89
C LEU A 89 -17.53 -3.92 -29.71
N ILE A 90 -17.68 -2.61 -29.96
CA ILE A 90 -17.62 -1.59 -28.90
C ILE A 90 -18.74 -1.82 -27.88
N GLY A 91 -19.95 -2.14 -28.35
CA GLY A 91 -21.09 -2.44 -27.48
C GLY A 91 -20.82 -3.62 -26.54
N ILE A 92 -20.22 -4.70 -27.05
CA ILE A 92 -19.85 -5.87 -26.24
C ILE A 92 -18.76 -5.52 -25.23
N ILE A 93 -17.73 -4.77 -25.63
CA ILE A 93 -16.65 -4.39 -24.73
C ILE A 93 -17.21 -3.52 -23.58
N VAL A 94 -17.97 -2.46 -23.89
CA VAL A 94 -18.56 -1.57 -22.88
C VAL A 94 -19.51 -2.34 -21.97
N ALA A 95 -20.35 -3.24 -22.49
CA ALA A 95 -21.25 -4.04 -21.67
C ALA A 95 -20.53 -4.99 -20.68
N ASN A 96 -19.27 -5.34 -20.93
CA ASN A 96 -18.49 -6.23 -20.08
C ASN A 96 -17.52 -5.49 -19.13
N VAL A 97 -17.25 -4.20 -19.35
CA VAL A 97 -16.39 -3.42 -18.47
C VAL A 97 -17.20 -2.97 -17.25
N PRO A 98 -16.79 -3.28 -16.01
CA PRO A 98 -17.56 -2.89 -14.83
C PRO A 98 -17.17 -1.47 -14.39
N GLU A 99 -17.77 -0.44 -14.97
CA GLU A 99 -17.41 0.96 -14.70
C GLU A 99 -17.67 1.37 -13.24
N GLY A 100 -18.59 0.68 -12.56
CA GLY A 100 -18.92 0.90 -11.15
C GLY A 100 -17.99 0.22 -10.14
N LEU A 101 -17.11 -0.71 -10.57
CA LEU A 101 -16.34 -1.53 -9.64
C LEU A 101 -15.39 -0.69 -8.76
N LEU A 102 -14.54 0.13 -9.39
CA LEU A 102 -13.54 0.91 -8.65
C LEU A 102 -14.20 1.90 -7.68
N ALA A 103 -15.30 2.52 -8.09
CA ALA A 103 -16.07 3.43 -7.25
C ALA A 103 -16.68 2.72 -6.03
N THR A 104 -17.31 1.56 -6.25
CA THR A 104 -17.95 0.78 -5.17
C THR A 104 -16.92 0.24 -4.17
N VAL A 105 -15.76 -0.23 -4.65
CA VAL A 105 -14.65 -0.67 -3.78
C VAL A 105 -14.15 0.48 -2.92
N THR A 106 -13.93 1.66 -3.51
CA THR A 106 -13.46 2.85 -2.78
C THR A 106 -14.45 3.28 -1.70
N VAL A 107 -15.75 3.27 -2.01
CA VAL A 107 -16.81 3.59 -1.03
C VAL A 107 -16.84 2.55 0.10
N CYS A 108 -16.71 1.26 -0.22
CA CYS A 108 -16.67 0.19 0.77
C CYS A 108 -15.49 0.35 1.74
N LEU A 109 -14.28 0.59 1.21
CA LEU A 109 -13.08 0.85 2.01
C LEU A 109 -13.22 2.10 2.87
N THR A 110 -13.80 3.18 2.31
CA THR A 110 -14.03 4.44 3.04
C THR A 110 -15.00 4.26 4.21
N LEU A 111 -16.10 3.52 4.01
CA LEU A 111 -17.04 3.21 5.10
C LEU A 111 -16.36 2.39 6.19
N THR A 112 -15.48 1.46 5.82
CA THR A 112 -14.74 0.63 6.77
C THR A 112 -13.69 1.44 7.53
N ALA A 113 -12.93 2.30 6.85
CA ALA A 113 -12.00 3.24 7.47
C ALA A 113 -12.72 4.19 8.45
N LYS A 114 -13.92 4.68 8.10
CA LYS A 114 -14.76 5.49 8.99
C LYS A 114 -15.19 4.72 10.25
N ARG A 115 -15.50 3.42 10.13
CA ARG A 115 -15.82 2.55 11.28
C ARG A 115 -14.60 2.33 12.17
N MET A 116 -13.41 2.16 11.60
CA MET A 116 -12.15 2.04 12.36
C MET A 116 -11.79 3.34 13.09
N ALA A 117 -11.95 4.49 12.43
CA ALA A 117 -11.70 5.80 13.03
C ALA A 117 -12.58 6.06 14.27
N LYS A 118 -13.84 5.61 14.25
CA LYS A 118 -14.74 5.66 15.43
C LYS A 118 -14.24 4.85 16.63
N LYS A 119 -13.31 3.92 16.42
CA LYS A 119 -12.65 3.10 17.46
C LYS A 119 -11.21 3.56 17.72
N ASN A 120 -10.89 4.82 17.43
CA ASN A 120 -9.56 5.42 17.60
C ASN A 120 -8.45 4.75 16.76
N CYS A 121 -8.81 4.04 15.69
CA CYS A 121 -7.86 3.51 14.72
C CYS A 121 -7.91 4.36 13.44
N LEU A 122 -6.98 5.32 13.32
CA LEU A 122 -6.91 6.21 12.17
C LEU A 122 -6.18 5.53 11.00
N VAL A 123 -6.85 5.47 9.85
CA VAL A 123 -6.30 4.92 8.61
C VAL A 123 -5.92 6.07 7.67
N LYS A 124 -4.66 6.13 7.26
CA LYS A 124 -4.15 7.15 6.30
C LYS A 124 -4.33 6.71 4.84
N ASN A 125 -4.12 5.43 4.55
CA ASN A 125 -4.25 4.83 3.22
C ASN A 125 -5.40 3.82 3.25
N LEU A 126 -6.41 4.00 2.40
CA LEU A 126 -7.63 3.15 2.43
C LEU A 126 -7.34 1.67 2.20
N GLU A 127 -6.33 1.34 1.42
CA GLU A 127 -5.92 -0.05 1.13
C GLU A 127 -5.40 -0.77 2.39
N ALA A 128 -4.85 -0.03 3.36
CA ALA A 128 -4.33 -0.61 4.60
C ALA A 128 -5.43 -1.26 5.47
N VAL A 129 -6.70 -0.88 5.26
CA VAL A 129 -7.86 -1.51 5.92
C VAL A 129 -7.91 -3.00 5.60
N GLU A 130 -7.72 -3.36 4.33
CA GLU A 130 -7.75 -4.75 3.88
C GLU A 130 -6.45 -5.46 4.23
N THR A 131 -5.31 -4.79 4.09
CA THR A 131 -4.00 -5.39 4.39
C THR A 131 -3.93 -5.95 5.82
N LEU A 132 -4.55 -5.27 6.79
CA LEU A 132 -4.62 -5.77 8.16
C LEU A 132 -5.41 -7.10 8.27
N GLY A 133 -6.43 -7.28 7.43
CA GLY A 133 -7.23 -8.50 7.37
C GLY A 133 -6.53 -9.67 6.68
N SER A 134 -5.66 -9.39 5.71
CA SER A 134 -4.83 -10.38 5.00
C SER A 134 -3.44 -10.60 5.63
N THR A 135 -3.15 -9.92 6.76
CA THR A 135 -1.88 -10.06 7.47
C THR A 135 -1.74 -11.45 8.11
N SER A 136 -0.68 -12.17 7.77
CA SER A 136 -0.35 -13.49 8.35
C SER A 136 0.72 -13.45 9.43
N THR A 137 1.47 -12.35 9.56
CA THR A 137 2.55 -12.19 10.53
C THR A 137 2.60 -10.74 11.03
N ILE A 138 2.69 -10.57 12.35
CA ILE A 138 2.79 -9.25 12.99
C ILE A 138 4.18 -9.09 13.59
N CYS A 139 4.96 -8.15 13.05
CA CYS A 139 6.22 -7.70 13.64
C CYS A 139 5.92 -6.54 14.59
N SER A 140 6.07 -6.75 15.91
CA SER A 140 5.75 -5.74 16.92
C SER A 140 7.00 -5.28 17.66
N ASP A 141 7.14 -3.96 17.86
CA ASP A 141 8.18 -3.43 18.73
C ASP A 141 7.83 -3.66 20.21
N LYS A 142 8.84 -3.83 21.07
CA LYS A 142 8.62 -4.09 22.49
C LYS A 142 8.30 -2.81 23.24
N THR A 143 9.14 -1.79 23.10
CA THR A 143 9.15 -0.64 24.02
C THR A 143 8.18 0.43 23.53
N GLY A 144 7.14 0.73 24.30
CA GLY A 144 6.13 1.72 23.91
C GLY A 144 5.06 1.20 22.94
N THR A 145 5.17 -0.05 22.46
CA THR A 145 4.12 -0.74 21.70
C THR A 145 3.51 -1.88 22.52
N LEU A 146 4.29 -2.93 22.83
CA LEU A 146 3.82 -4.01 23.72
C LEU A 146 3.87 -3.61 25.21
N THR A 147 4.86 -2.82 25.58
CA THR A 147 5.06 -2.33 26.95
C THR A 147 4.67 -0.87 27.06
N GLN A 148 4.31 -0.43 28.27
CA GLN A 148 3.90 0.96 28.55
C GLN A 148 5.06 1.97 28.52
N ASN A 149 6.28 1.55 28.14
CA ASN A 149 7.51 2.35 28.21
C ASN A 149 7.72 3.01 29.59
N ARG A 150 7.34 2.29 30.65
CA ARG A 150 7.43 2.75 32.04
C ARG A 150 7.94 1.62 32.92
N MET A 151 9.02 1.88 33.66
CA MET A 151 9.52 0.93 34.66
C MET A 151 8.54 0.86 35.82
N THR A 152 8.09 -0.36 36.11
CA THR A 152 7.16 -0.66 37.21
C THR A 152 7.81 -1.72 38.08
N VAL A 153 7.72 -1.55 39.40
CA VAL A 153 8.21 -2.57 40.35
C VAL A 153 7.39 -3.85 40.13
N ALA A 154 8.09 -4.95 39.88
CA ALA A 154 7.51 -6.27 39.70
C ALA A 154 8.21 -7.27 40.65
N HIS A 155 7.58 -8.42 40.87
CA HIS A 155 8.09 -9.52 41.69
C HIS A 155 9.07 -10.40 40.93
#